data_AF-A0A1F5ESI4-F1
#
_entry.id   AF-A0A1F5ESI4-F1
#
_cell.length_a   1.000
_cell.length_b   1.000
_cell.length_c   1.000
_cell.angle_alpha   90.00
_cell.angle_beta   90.00
_cell.angle_gamma   90.00
#
_symmetry.space_group_name_H-M   'P 1'
#
loop_
_entity.id
_entity.type
_entity.pdbx_description
1 polymer ?
#
loop_
_entity_poly.entity_id
_entity_poly.type
_entity_poly.pdbx_seq_one_letter_code
_entity_poly.pdbx_strand_id
1 'polypeptide(L)'
;MLGDMEKDVNGIIFATCAPKNRELVARTCKYLSECPPENTEGIEIVILKLVEMRTKIQPFRNDDALQTIDELSEAISTLSSMVREGK
;
A
#
# COMPACT_ATOMS: atom_id res chain seq x y z
N MET A 1 9.06 -27.44 -3.62
CA MET A 1 8.90 -26.77 -4.93
C MET A 1 8.82 -25.27 -4.68
N LEU A 2 9.88 -24.51 -5.01
CA LEU A 2 9.87 -23.03 -4.89
C LEU A 2 9.05 -22.37 -6.02
N GLY A 3 8.83 -23.08 -7.13
CA GLY A 3 8.11 -22.58 -8.31
C GLY A 3 6.59 -22.41 -8.15
N ASP A 4 5.98 -22.97 -7.09
CA ASP A 4 4.55 -22.74 -6.79
C ASP A 4 4.34 -21.49 -5.93
N MET A 5 5.30 -21.14 -5.06
CA MET A 5 5.24 -19.90 -4.27
C MET A 5 5.48 -18.63 -5.11
N GLU A 6 6.28 -18.70 -6.17
CA GLU A 6 6.45 -17.57 -7.11
C GLU A 6 5.18 -17.28 -7.93
N LYS A 7 4.30 -18.27 -8.16
CA LYS A 7 3.03 -18.06 -8.85
C LYS A 7 2.01 -17.32 -7.99
N ASP A 8 1.97 -17.58 -6.68
CA ASP A 8 1.03 -16.92 -5.77
C ASP A 8 1.37 -15.45 -5.53
N VAL A 9 2.66 -15.11 -5.41
CA VAL A 9 3.09 -13.71 -5.25
C VAL A 9 2.79 -12.90 -6.52
N ASN A 10 3.07 -13.46 -7.70
CA ASN A 10 2.70 -12.83 -8.96
C ASN A 10 1.18 -12.74 -9.13
N GLY A 11 0.40 -13.71 -8.66
CA GLY A 11 -1.07 -13.67 -8.67
C GLY A 11 -1.67 -12.58 -7.78
N ILE A 12 -1.10 -12.34 -6.60
CA ILE A 12 -1.49 -11.25 -5.69
C ILE A 12 -1.13 -9.89 -6.28
N ILE A 13 0.01 -9.79 -6.97
CA ILE A 13 0.45 -8.53 -7.58
C ILE A 13 -0.31 -8.23 -8.87
N PHE A 14 -0.63 -9.24 -9.67
CA PHE A 14 -1.53 -9.13 -10.82
C PHE A 14 -2.95 -8.78 -10.39
N ALA A 15 -3.39 -9.30 -9.23
CA ALA A 15 -4.63 -8.87 -8.62
C ALA A 15 -4.54 -7.38 -8.28
N THR A 16 -3.57 -6.89 -7.51
CA THR A 16 -3.50 -5.45 -7.15
C THR A 16 -3.36 -4.50 -8.34
N CYS A 17 -2.72 -4.92 -9.44
CA CYS A 17 -2.61 -4.11 -10.67
C CYS A 17 -3.84 -4.21 -11.59
N ALA A 18 -4.79 -5.12 -11.32
CA ALA A 18 -6.05 -5.12 -12.05
C ALA A 18 -6.85 -3.84 -11.74
N PRO A 19 -7.49 -3.18 -12.72
CA PRO A 19 -8.13 -1.88 -12.53
C PRO A 19 -9.10 -1.79 -11.33
N LYS A 20 -9.84 -2.88 -11.07
CA LYS A 20 -10.78 -2.99 -9.93
C LYS A 20 -10.08 -2.98 -8.57
N ASN A 21 -8.89 -3.57 -8.49
CA ASN A 21 -8.13 -3.62 -7.24
C ASN A 21 -7.29 -2.35 -7.06
N ARG A 22 -6.87 -1.68 -8.15
CA ARG A 22 -6.29 -0.33 -8.09
C ARG A 22 -7.26 0.65 -7.43
N GLU A 23 -8.51 0.69 -7.89
CA GLU A 23 -9.52 1.56 -7.29
C GLU A 23 -9.77 1.23 -5.81
N LEU A 24 -9.71 -0.05 -5.45
CA LEU A 24 -9.80 -0.47 -4.05
C LEU A 24 -8.61 0.01 -3.22
N VAL A 25 -7.38 -0.10 -3.75
CA VAL A 25 -6.16 0.41 -3.09
C VAL A 25 -6.24 1.92 -2.93
N ALA A 26 -6.59 2.67 -3.98
CA ALA A 26 -6.77 4.12 -3.94
C ALA A 26 -7.78 4.55 -2.86
N ARG A 27 -8.95 3.90 -2.83
CA ARG A 27 -9.99 4.17 -1.83
C ARG A 27 -9.54 3.83 -0.42
N THR A 28 -8.81 2.73 -0.25
CA THR A 28 -8.28 2.30 1.05
C THR A 28 -7.23 3.28 1.55
N CYS A 29 -6.29 3.69 0.68
CA CYS A 29 -5.28 4.70 0.98
C CYS A 29 -5.93 6.02 1.41
N LYS A 30 -6.89 6.50 0.63
CA LYS A 30 -7.66 7.70 0.94
C LYS A 30 -8.39 7.59 2.29
N TYR A 31 -9.10 6.49 2.52
CA TYR A 31 -9.81 6.26 3.78
C TYR A 31 -8.85 6.26 4.97
N LEU A 32 -7.70 5.59 4.88
CA LEU A 32 -6.73 5.55 5.97
C LEU A 32 -6.10 6.92 6.24
N SER A 33 -5.91 7.75 5.21
CA SER A 33 -5.43 9.12 5.37
C SER A 33 -6.48 10.06 5.99
N GLU A 34 -7.76 9.89 5.65
CA GLU A 34 -8.86 10.73 6.17
C GLU A 34 -9.36 10.25 7.55
N CYS A 35 -9.29 8.95 7.81
CA CYS A 35 -9.79 8.28 9.01
C CYS A 35 -8.70 7.34 9.59
N PRO A 36 -7.55 7.89 10.02
CA PRO A 36 -6.47 7.09 10.59
C PRO A 36 -6.86 6.50 11.95
N PRO A 37 -6.19 5.41 12.39
CA PRO A 37 -6.32 4.92 13.76
C PRO A 37 -6.03 6.02 14.80
N GLU A 38 -6.78 6.04 15.91
CA GLU A 38 -6.64 7.07 16.95
C GLU A 38 -5.34 6.97 17.76
N ASN A 39 -4.72 5.79 17.77
CA ASN A 39 -3.50 5.53 18.52
C ASN A 39 -2.29 5.39 17.58
N THR A 40 -1.15 5.90 18.04
CA THR A 40 0.10 5.93 17.29
C THR A 40 0.56 4.53 16.85
N GLU A 41 0.43 3.52 17.71
CA GLU A 41 0.80 2.12 17.40
C GLU A 41 0.00 1.58 16.20
N GLY A 42 -1.31 1.86 16.16
CA GLY A 42 -2.19 1.50 15.05
C GLY A 42 -1.78 2.19 13.76
N ILE A 43 -1.41 3.47 13.81
CA ILE A 43 -0.93 4.22 12.64
C ILE A 43 0.38 3.60 12.13
N GLU A 44 1.32 3.26 13.01
CA GLU A 44 2.59 2.62 12.66
C GLU A 44 2.38 1.24 12.00
N ILE A 45 1.47 0.42 12.52
CA ILE A 45 1.10 -0.87 11.91
C ILE A 45 0.56 -0.68 10.49
N VAL A 46 -0.30 0.31 10.28
CA VAL A 46 -0.84 0.65 8.95
C VAL A 46 0.28 1.07 8.00
N ILE A 47 1.18 1.97 8.44
CA ILE A 47 2.34 2.40 7.65
C ILE A 47 3.19 1.20 7.22
N LEU A 48 3.49 0.28 8.14
CA LEU A 48 4.26 -0.94 7.83
C LEU A 48 3.59 -1.78 6.74
N LYS A 49 2.27 -1.94 6.79
CA LYS A 49 1.51 -2.69 5.79
C LYS A 49 1.50 -2.00 4.42
N LEU A 50 1.35 -0.67 4.39
CA LEU A 50 1.43 0.10 3.14
C LEU A 50 2.82 0.02 2.51
N VAL A 51 3.89 0.08 3.32
CA VAL A 51 5.28 -0.10 2.85
C VAL A 51 5.51 -1.51 2.29
N GLU A 52 4.98 -2.55 2.96
CA GLU A 52 5.05 -3.94 2.49
C GLU A 52 4.40 -4.08 1.10
N MET A 53 3.20 -3.52 0.92
CA MET A 53 2.50 -3.50 -0.36
C MET A 53 3.28 -2.74 -1.44
N ARG A 54 3.78 -1.54 -1.13
CA ARG A 54 4.58 -0.74 -2.07
C ARG A 54 5.81 -1.50 -2.54
N THR A 55 6.52 -2.14 -1.61
CA THR A 55 7.76 -2.90 -1.91
C THR A 55 7.48 -4.09 -2.83
N LYS A 56 6.34 -4.76 -2.67
CA LYS A 56 5.92 -5.86 -3.56
C LYS A 56 5.57 -5.38 -4.97
N ILE A 57 5.03 -4.16 -5.11
CA ILE A 57 4.63 -3.59 -6.41
C ILE A 57 5.79 -2.86 -7.12
N GLN A 58 6.80 -2.39 -6.37
CA GLN A 58 7.95 -1.63 -6.90
C GLN A 58 8.74 -2.29 -8.07
N PRO A 59 8.87 -3.63 -8.16
CA PRO A 59 9.53 -4.28 -9.29
C PRO A 59 8.77 -4.15 -10.62
N PHE A 60 7.48 -3.83 -10.59
CA PHE A 60 6.62 -3.75 -11.76
C PHE A 60 6.78 -2.37 -12.42
N ARG A 61 6.98 -2.37 -13.75
CA ARG A 61 7.34 -1.18 -14.54
C ARG A 61 6.22 -0.70 -15.46
N ASN A 62 4.97 -1.06 -15.17
CA ASN A 62 3.81 -0.60 -15.93
C ASN A 62 3.15 0.61 -15.26
N ASP A 63 2.43 1.42 -16.03
CA ASP A 63 1.81 2.66 -15.56
C ASP A 63 0.83 2.44 -14.39
N ASP A 64 0.11 1.32 -14.38
CA ASP A 64 -0.83 0.98 -13.31
C ASP A 64 -0.11 0.71 -11.98
N ALA A 65 1.01 0.00 -12.03
CA ALA A 65 1.86 -0.26 -10.89
C ALA A 65 2.51 1.02 -10.37
N LEU A 66 2.97 1.91 -11.28
CA LEU A 66 3.54 3.21 -10.92
C LEU A 66 2.51 4.08 -10.20
N GLN A 67 1.29 4.19 -10.74
CA GLN A 67 0.22 4.94 -10.08
C GLN A 67 -0.11 4.37 -8.69
N THR A 68 -0.20 3.05 -8.57
CA THR A 68 -0.48 2.40 -7.28
C THR A 68 0.65 2.67 -6.27
N ILE A 69 1.91 2.71 -6.70
CA ILE A 69 3.06 3.07 -5.88
C ILE A 69 2.96 4.52 -5.39
N ASP A 70 2.52 5.44 -6.26
CA ASP A 70 2.36 6.85 -5.91
C ASP A 70 1.25 7.04 -4.86
N GLU A 71 0.09 6.41 -5.04
CA GLU A 71 -1.02 6.43 -4.08
C GLU A 71 -0.61 5.88 -2.70
N LEU A 72 0.12 4.76 -2.68
CA LEU A 72 0.67 4.20 -1.44
C LEU A 72 1.66 5.16 -0.77
N SER A 73 2.48 5.84 -1.56
CA SER A 73 3.50 6.77 -1.06
C SER A 73 2.89 8.02 -0.45
N GLU A 74 1.80 8.53 -1.01
CA GLU A 74 1.04 9.65 -0.47
C GLU A 74 0.39 9.29 0.89
N ALA A 75 -0.25 8.12 0.96
CA ALA A 75 -0.88 7.65 2.20
C ALA A 75 0.16 7.42 3.32
N ILE A 76 1.29 6.79 3.00
CA ILE A 76 2.40 6.60 3.95
C ILE A 76 2.90 7.95 4.47
N SER A 77 3.06 8.95 3.59
CA SER A 77 3.60 10.26 3.96
C SER A 77 2.65 11.04 4.87
N THR A 78 1.35 10.98 4.57
CA THR A 78 0.29 11.59 5.39
C THR A 78 0.29 10.98 6.80
N LEU A 79 0.20 9.65 6.88
CA LEU A 79 0.18 8.94 8.17
C LEU A 79 1.48 9.12 8.97
N SER A 80 2.63 9.12 8.30
CA SER A 80 3.93 9.34 8.95
C SER A 80 4.05 10.75 9.55
N SER A 81 3.41 11.75 8.93
CA SER A 81 3.38 13.11 9.47
C SER A 81 2.58 13.17 10.77
N MET A 82 1.45 12.47 10.83
CA MET A 82 0.61 12.40 12.04
C MET A 82 1.34 11.76 13.23
N VAL A 83 2.12 10.69 13.00
CA VAL A 83 2.96 10.09 14.05
C VAL A 83 4.04 11.06 14.55
N ARG A 84 4.56 11.93 13.68
CA ARG A 84 5.57 12.94 14.05
C ARG A 84 4.98 14.13 14.80
N GLU A 85 3.75 14.52 14.47
CA GLU A 85 3.05 15.66 15.08
C GLU A 85 2.35 15.31 16.40
N GLY A 86 1.96 14.06 16.62
CA GLY A 86 1.34 13.58 17.86
C GLY A 86 2.28 13.39 19.06
N LYS A 87 3.41 14.12 19.08
CA LYS A 87 4.49 14.00 20.07
C LYS A 87 4.55 15.20 21.02
#